data_AF-A0A7V2F0Z1-F1
#
_entry.id   AF-A0A7V2F0Z1-F1
#
_cell.length_a   1.000
_cell.length_b   1.000
_cell.length_c   1.000
_cell.angle_alpha   90.00
_cell.angle_beta   90.00
_cell.angle_gamma   90.00
#
_symmetry.space_group_name_H-M   'P 1'
#
loop_
_entity.id
_entity.type
_entity.pdbx_description
1 polymer ?
#
loop_
_entity_poly.entity_id
_entity_poly.type
_entity_poly.pdbx_seq_one_letter_code
_entity_poly.pdbx_strand_id
1 'polypeptide(L)'
;MKGIDCMNNAEIERLKYVLTNLVRQGCRIKIPTRGVDGRVVGVGFKPYWTNPIDSKIDRLVFDIIDNYGRIVPFYINYITGYDVLSQDGSRFENAKSISLDIYMYSPNKAGEKDSGAKVQLEIASEPVN
;
A
#
# COMPACT_ATOMS: atom_id res chain seq x y z
N MET A 1 -23.09 3.11 11.82
CA MET A 1 -22.80 3.07 10.37
C MET A 1 -21.64 4.02 10.12
N LYS A 2 -20.40 3.52 9.99
CA LYS A 2 -19.31 4.33 9.44
C LYS A 2 -19.50 4.31 7.94
N GLY A 3 -19.64 5.48 7.30
CA GLY A 3 -19.53 5.58 5.86
C GLY A 3 -18.16 5.06 5.42
N ILE A 4 -17.95 4.90 4.12
CA ILE A 4 -16.59 4.75 3.59
C ILE A 4 -15.88 6.07 3.93
N ASP A 5 -15.27 6.13 5.12
CA ASP A 5 -14.46 7.25 5.55
C ASP A 5 -13.26 7.22 4.62
N CYS A 6 -13.26 8.11 3.63
CA CYS A 6 -12.05 8.38 2.86
C CYS A 6 -10.93 8.72 3.84
N MET A 7 -9.72 8.26 3.57
CA MET A 7 -8.56 8.60 4.39
C MET A 7 -8.48 10.10 4.62
N ASN A 8 -8.05 10.50 5.80
CA ASN A 8 -7.64 11.88 6.04
C ASN A 8 -6.15 12.09 5.72
N ASN A 9 -5.72 13.34 5.71
CA ASN A 9 -4.33 13.70 5.42
C ASN A 9 -3.31 12.96 6.30
N ALA A 10 -3.59 12.79 7.60
CA ALA A 10 -2.68 12.10 8.51
C ALA A 10 -2.57 10.60 8.19
N GLU A 11 -3.67 9.96 7.80
CA GLU A 11 -3.66 8.56 7.36
C GLU A 11 -2.89 8.37 6.05
N ILE A 12 -3.02 9.30 5.11
CA ILE A 12 -2.25 9.28 3.86
C ILE A 12 -0.75 9.39 4.14
N GLU A 13 -0.34 10.40 4.91
CA GLU A 13 1.08 10.61 5.23
C GLU A 13 1.65 9.47 6.08
N ARG A 14 0.85 8.90 6.98
CA ARG A 14 1.21 7.70 7.74
C ARG A 14 1.48 6.51 6.82
N LEU A 15 0.58 6.22 5.87
CA LEU A 15 0.78 5.13 4.90
C LEU A 15 2.05 5.36 4.06
N LYS A 16 2.24 6.58 3.54
CA LYS A 16 3.43 6.94 2.78
C LYS A 16 4.72 6.72 3.57
N TYR A 17 4.74 7.20 4.82
CA TYR A 17 5.88 7.05 5.71
C TYR A 17 6.23 5.59 5.93
N VAL A 18 5.25 4.74 6.28
CA VAL A 18 5.50 3.32 6.55
C VAL A 18 6.02 2.57 5.33
N LEU A 19 5.37 2.75 4.17
CA LEU A 19 5.80 2.11 2.94
C LEU A 19 7.21 2.57 2.53
N THR A 20 7.50 3.87 2.63
CA THR A 20 8.84 4.41 2.36
C THR A 20 9.89 3.83 3.31
N ASN A 21 9.56 3.71 4.60
CA ASN A 21 10.49 3.19 5.59
C ASN A 21 10.78 1.70 5.39
N LEU A 22 9.77 0.89 5.02
CA LEU A 22 9.94 -0.52 4.69
C LEU A 22 10.86 -0.69 3.47
N VAL A 23 10.64 0.08 2.40
CA VAL A 23 11.49 0.03 1.20
C VAL A 23 12.91 0.47 1.51
N ARG A 24 13.09 1.53 2.32
CA ARG A 24 14.42 2.01 2.74
C ARG A 24 15.22 0.96 3.51
N GLN A 25 14.55 0.07 4.24
CA GLN A 25 15.18 -1.02 4.99
C GLN A 25 15.47 -2.26 4.12
N GLY A 26 15.01 -2.28 2.88
CA GLY A 26 14.98 -3.47 2.05
C GLY A 26 13.83 -4.39 2.47
N CYS A 27 12.84 -4.54 1.59
CA CYS A 27 11.69 -5.40 1.84
C CYS A 27 11.31 -6.22 0.61
N ARG A 28 10.61 -7.31 0.88
CA ARG A 28 9.93 -8.13 -0.11
C ARG A 28 8.44 -7.88 -0.02
N ILE A 29 7.77 -7.79 -1.15
CA ILE A 29 6.32 -7.66 -1.24
C ILE A 29 5.71 -8.89 -1.91
N LYS A 30 4.54 -9.29 -1.43
CA LYS A 30 3.68 -10.27 -2.04
C LYS A 30 2.27 -9.72 -2.18
N ILE A 31 1.67 -9.94 -3.35
CA ILE A 31 0.32 -9.48 -3.71
C ILE A 31 -0.43 -10.70 -4.24
N PRO A 32 -1.04 -11.52 -3.36
CA PRO A 32 -1.57 -12.84 -3.72
C PRO A 32 -2.59 -12.79 -4.86
N THR A 33 -3.48 -11.79 -4.85
CA THR A 33 -4.54 -11.63 -5.85
C THR A 33 -4.03 -11.28 -7.26
N ARG A 34 -2.74 -10.92 -7.39
CA ARG A 34 -2.12 -10.51 -8.65
C ARG A 34 -0.92 -11.36 -9.05
N GLY A 35 -0.56 -12.37 -8.24
CA GLY A 35 0.59 -13.24 -8.50
C GLY A 35 1.93 -12.49 -8.49
N VAL A 36 2.01 -11.37 -7.77
CA VAL A 36 3.24 -10.58 -7.66
C VAL A 36 3.98 -10.98 -6.39
N ASP A 37 5.27 -11.25 -6.52
CA ASP A 37 6.16 -11.61 -5.42
C ASP A 37 7.58 -11.19 -5.81
N GLY A 38 8.21 -10.33 -5.01
CA GLY A 38 9.55 -9.85 -5.33
C GLY A 38 10.09 -8.82 -4.37
N ARG A 39 11.37 -8.49 -4.53
CA ARG A 39 12.06 -7.48 -3.72
C ARG A 39 11.66 -6.09 -4.20
N VAL A 40 11.29 -5.21 -3.28
CA VAL A 40 10.97 -3.82 -3.60
C VAL A 40 12.25 -2.99 -3.61
N VAL A 41 12.47 -2.24 -4.69
CA VAL A 41 13.59 -1.29 -4.82
C VAL A 41 13.15 0.16 -4.85
N GLY A 42 11.85 0.42 -5.03
CA GLY A 42 11.29 1.76 -5.05
C GLY A 42 9.82 1.76 -4.65
N VAL A 43 9.39 2.86 -4.02
CA VAL A 43 7.97 3.17 -3.82
C VAL A 43 7.72 4.61 -4.23
N GLY A 44 6.62 4.83 -4.96
CA GLY A 44 6.24 6.14 -5.47
C GLY A 44 4.78 6.45 -5.21
N PHE A 45 4.48 7.74 -5.02
CA PHE A 45 3.13 8.23 -4.71
C PHE A 45 2.72 9.37 -5.64
N LYS A 46 1.45 9.40 -6.03
CA LYS A 46 0.79 10.54 -6.66
C LYS A 46 -0.47 10.90 -5.85
N PRO A 47 -0.61 12.15 -5.38
CA PRO A 47 0.41 13.20 -5.40
C PRO A 47 1.59 12.87 -4.45
N TYR A 48 2.79 13.35 -4.79
CA TYR A 48 3.97 13.21 -3.94
C TYR A 48 3.79 14.00 -2.64
N TRP A 49 3.44 15.29 -2.74
CA TRP A 49 3.05 16.14 -1.61
C TRP A 49 1.55 16.04 -1.36
N THR A 50 1.12 15.73 -0.13
CA THR A 50 -0.30 15.88 0.24
C THR A 50 -0.64 17.29 0.64
N ASN A 51 -1.88 17.69 0.36
CA ASN A 51 -2.56 18.82 0.97
C ASN A 51 -3.47 18.33 2.13
N PRO A 52 -3.71 19.15 3.18
CA PRO A 52 -4.70 18.84 4.22
C PRO A 52 -6.09 18.43 3.72
N ILE A 53 -6.50 18.87 2.52
CA ILE A 53 -7.79 18.50 1.92
C ILE A 53 -7.76 17.15 1.18
N ASP A 54 -6.59 16.56 0.98
CA ASP A 54 -6.47 15.31 0.25
C ASP A 54 -7.09 14.16 1.05
N SER A 55 -7.90 13.38 0.36
CA SER A 55 -8.60 12.22 0.93
C SER A 55 -8.32 10.90 0.21
N LYS A 56 -7.37 10.92 -0.72
CA LYS A 56 -6.99 9.78 -1.56
C LYS A 56 -5.55 9.87 -2.02
N ILE A 57 -5.00 8.72 -2.39
CA ILE A 57 -3.77 8.62 -3.18
C ILE A 57 -4.18 8.20 -4.60
N ASP A 58 -3.96 9.05 -5.58
CA ASP A 58 -4.31 8.76 -6.98
C ASP A 58 -3.52 7.56 -7.52
N ARG A 59 -2.25 7.43 -7.13
CA ARG A 59 -1.41 6.29 -7.53
C ARG A 59 -0.35 5.95 -6.50
N LEU A 60 -0.26 4.67 -6.16
CA LEU A 60 0.86 4.04 -5.48
C LEU A 60 1.60 3.15 -6.47
N VAL A 61 2.93 3.24 -6.49
CA VAL A 61 3.81 2.46 -7.35
C VAL A 61 4.79 1.70 -6.48
N PHE A 62 4.98 0.41 -6.75
CA PHE A 62 6.10 -0.37 -6.25
C PHE A 62 6.97 -0.80 -7.42
N ASP A 63 8.26 -0.48 -7.38
CA ASP A 63 9.23 -1.01 -8.34
C ASP A 63 9.79 -2.31 -7.76
N ILE A 64 9.48 -3.44 -8.40
CA ILE A 64 9.72 -4.78 -7.86
C ILE A 64 10.71 -5.52 -8.75
N ILE A 65 11.77 -6.07 -8.16
CA ILE A 65 12.66 -7.01 -8.86
C ILE A 65 11.98 -8.38 -8.91
N ASP A 66 11.70 -8.86 -10.12
CA ASP A 66 11.20 -10.20 -10.37
C ASP A 66 12.30 -11.28 -10.25
N ASN A 67 11.93 -12.55 -10.36
CA ASN A 67 12.87 -13.67 -10.27
C ASN A 67 13.90 -13.71 -11.43
N TYR A 68 13.73 -12.89 -12.46
CA TYR A 68 14.66 -12.75 -13.59
C TYR A 68 15.57 -11.53 -13.43
N GLY A 69 15.51 -10.83 -12.29
CA GLY A 69 16.31 -9.64 -12.03
C GLY A 69 15.80 -8.38 -12.74
N ARG A 70 14.59 -8.40 -13.31
CA ARG A 70 14.00 -7.25 -14.01
C ARG A 70 13.19 -6.42 -13.04
N ILE A 71 13.28 -5.10 -13.18
CA ILE A 71 12.41 -4.17 -12.43
C ILE A 71 11.06 -4.09 -13.15
N VAL A 72 10.02 -4.55 -12.46
CA VAL A 72 8.63 -4.54 -12.92
C VAL A 72 7.82 -3.64 -11.98
N PRO A 73 7.26 -2.54 -12.48
CA PRO A 73 6.43 -1.66 -11.65
C PRO A 73 5.04 -2.26 -11.44
N PHE A 74 4.57 -2.23 -10.20
CA PHE A 74 3.20 -2.58 -9.82
C PHE A 74 2.43 -1.33 -9.39
N TYR A 75 1.23 -1.15 -9.95
CA TYR A 75 0.44 0.06 -9.77
C TYR A 75 -0.88 -0.22 -9.05
N ILE A 76 -1.18 0.60 -8.05
CA ILE A 76 -2.49 0.68 -7.40
C ILE A 76 -3.01 2.11 -7.60
N ASN A 77 -4.20 2.25 -8.18
CA ASN A 77 -4.77 3.57 -8.47
C ASN A 77 -5.99 3.84 -7.58
N TYR A 78 -6.25 5.12 -7.33
CA TYR A 78 -7.44 5.62 -6.62
C TYR A 78 -7.63 5.01 -5.23
N ILE A 79 -6.59 5.03 -4.41
CA ILE A 79 -6.62 4.50 -3.05
C ILE A 79 -7.40 5.45 -2.16
N THR A 80 -8.44 4.94 -1.51
CA THR A 80 -9.34 5.71 -0.63
C THR A 80 -9.25 5.30 0.83
N GLY A 81 -8.55 4.21 1.13
CA GLY A 81 -8.49 3.63 2.47
C GLY A 81 -7.46 2.51 2.54
N TYR A 82 -7.09 2.16 3.77
CA TYR A 82 -6.42 0.91 4.04
C TYR A 82 -6.78 0.40 5.44
N ASP A 83 -6.74 -0.92 5.61
CA ASP A 83 -6.80 -1.58 6.91
C ASP A 83 -5.52 -2.35 7.17
N VAL A 84 -5.06 -2.31 8.42
CA VAL A 84 -3.92 -3.11 8.89
C VAL A 84 -4.46 -4.44 9.38
N LEU A 85 -4.21 -5.51 8.62
CA LEU A 85 -4.65 -6.86 8.98
C LEU A 85 -3.78 -7.48 10.06
N SER A 86 -2.47 -7.31 9.92
CA SER A 86 -1.48 -7.78 10.88
C SER A 86 -0.20 -6.96 10.74
N GLN A 87 0.54 -6.84 11.83
CA GLN A 87 1.86 -6.22 11.84
C GLN A 87 2.70 -6.86 12.94
N ASP A 88 4.00 -6.86 12.77
CA ASP A 88 4.92 -7.07 13.88
C ASP A 88 5.21 -5.74 14.62
N GLY A 89 5.71 -5.86 15.84
CA GLY A 89 6.02 -4.70 16.69
C GLY A 89 4.79 -4.04 17.32
N SER A 90 5.07 -3.08 18.21
CA SER A 90 4.04 -2.39 19.00
C SER A 90 3.34 -1.26 18.25
N ARG A 91 3.89 -0.80 17.12
CA ARG A 91 3.40 0.34 16.34
C ARG A 91 3.59 0.11 14.84
N PHE A 92 2.61 0.54 14.06
CA PHE A 92 2.56 0.44 12.59
C PHE A 92 3.79 1.04 11.91
N GLU A 93 4.27 2.16 12.45
CA GLU A 93 5.41 2.92 11.94
C GLU A 93 6.75 2.20 12.08
N ASN A 94 6.80 1.23 13.00
CA ASN A 94 8.00 0.48 13.35
C ASN A 94 7.93 -0.99 12.89
N ALA A 95 6.88 -1.36 12.16
CA ALA A 95 6.71 -2.71 11.66
C ALA A 95 7.82 -3.04 10.65
N LYS A 96 8.41 -4.22 10.79
CA LYS A 96 9.27 -4.85 9.77
C LYS A 96 8.45 -5.76 8.87
N SER A 97 7.33 -6.28 9.36
CA SER A 97 6.39 -7.11 8.61
C SER A 97 5.00 -6.56 8.77
N ILE A 98 4.29 -6.42 7.65
CA ILE A 98 2.94 -5.91 7.64
C ILE A 98 2.07 -6.55 6.58
N SER A 99 0.82 -6.85 6.96
CA SER A 99 -0.25 -7.21 6.06
C SER A 99 -1.28 -6.09 6.03
N LEU A 100 -1.57 -5.61 4.83
CA LEU A 100 -2.42 -4.46 4.58
C LEU A 100 -3.48 -4.84 3.57
N ASP A 101 -4.67 -4.30 3.79
CA ASP A 101 -5.70 -4.24 2.79
C ASP A 101 -5.79 -2.83 2.24
N ILE A 102 -5.64 -2.66 0.93
CA ILE A 102 -5.76 -1.37 0.27
C ILE A 102 -7.11 -1.29 -0.42
N TYR A 103 -7.89 -0.26 -0.09
CA TYR A 103 -9.19 0.02 -0.68
C TYR A 103 -9.05 0.98 -1.85
N MET A 104 -9.60 0.59 -3.00
CA MET A 104 -9.60 1.40 -4.22
C MET A 104 -11.02 1.80 -4.61
N TYR A 105 -11.17 3.04 -5.05
CA TYR A 105 -12.41 3.51 -5.66
C TYR A 105 -12.66 2.81 -7.01
N SER A 106 -13.85 2.21 -7.16
CA SER A 106 -14.31 1.60 -8.41
C SER A 106 -15.66 2.20 -8.81
N PRO A 107 -15.70 3.17 -9.75
CA PRO A 107 -16.94 3.82 -10.14
C PRO A 107 -17.97 2.86 -10.76
N ASN A 108 -17.52 1.73 -11.34
CA ASN A 108 -18.38 0.76 -12.00
C ASN A 108 -19.14 -0.20 -11.05
N LYS A 109 -19.01 -0.04 -9.73
CA LYS A 109 -19.65 -0.92 -8.73
C LYS A 109 -20.60 -0.18 -7.78
N ALA A 110 -21.13 0.99 -8.17
CA ALA A 110 -21.86 1.93 -7.34
C ALA A 110 -23.18 1.45 -6.64
N GLY A 111 -23.46 0.14 -6.60
CA GLY A 111 -24.67 -0.44 -5.98
C GLY A 111 -24.43 -1.42 -4.82
N GLU A 112 -23.19 -1.84 -4.56
CA GLU A 112 -22.89 -2.75 -3.46
C GLU A 112 -22.22 -1.99 -2.31
N LYS A 113 -22.70 -2.22 -1.09
CA LYS A 113 -22.23 -1.57 0.14
C LYS A 113 -20.75 -1.84 0.49
N ASP A 114 -20.07 -2.66 -0.34
CA ASP A 114 -18.66 -3.07 -0.31
C ASP A 114 -17.93 -2.85 -1.67
N SER A 115 -18.42 -1.93 -2.50
CA SER A 115 -18.00 -1.77 -3.90
C SER A 115 -16.55 -1.33 -4.18
N GLY A 116 -15.71 -1.19 -3.16
CA GLY A 116 -14.29 -0.91 -3.34
C GLY A 116 -13.56 -2.14 -3.86
N ALA A 117 -12.80 -2.01 -4.95
CA ALA A 117 -11.86 -3.06 -5.31
C ALA A 117 -10.74 -3.07 -4.26
N LYS A 118 -10.43 -4.24 -3.72
CA LYS A 118 -9.49 -4.41 -2.61
C LYS A 118 -8.25 -5.16 -3.09
N VAL A 119 -7.07 -4.74 -2.63
CA VAL A 119 -5.81 -5.43 -2.89
C VAL A 119 -5.11 -5.67 -1.56
N GLN A 120 -4.82 -6.93 -1.26
CA GLN A 120 -4.03 -7.31 -0.10
C GLN A 120 -2.53 -7.22 -0.44
N LEU A 121 -1.77 -6.55 0.43
CA LEU A 121 -0.33 -6.45 0.37
C LEU A 121 0.27 -7.15 1.60
N GLU A 122 1.25 -8.00 1.38
CA GLU A 122 2.09 -8.58 2.42
C GLU A 122 3.50 -8.06 2.20
N ILE A 123 4.06 -7.31 3.15
CA ILE A 123 5.39 -6.71 3.04
C ILE A 123 6.21 -7.15 4.25
N ALA A 124 7.42 -7.64 4.02
CA ALA A 124 8.33 -8.00 5.10
C ALA A 124 9.75 -7.53 4.79
N SER A 125 10.44 -7.00 5.79
CA SER A 125 11.87 -6.69 5.71
C SER A 125 12.64 -7.97 5.38
N GLU A 126 13.59 -7.86 4.45
CA GLU A 126 14.50 -8.98 4.21
C GLU A 126 15.51 -9.06 5.36
N PRO A 127 15.85 -10.27 5.85
CA PRO A 127 16.95 -10.42 6.79
C PRO A 127 18.24 -9.89 6.15
N VAL A 128 18.96 -9.03 6.88
CA VAL A 128 20.34 -8.69 6.51
C VAL A 128 21.18 -9.91 6.86
N ASN A 129 21.66 -10.63 5.84
CA ASN A 129 22.66 -11.69 6.00
C ASN A 129 24.01 -11.11 6.40
#